data_AF-A0A143PVP1-F1
#
_entry.id   AF-A0A143PVP1-F1
#
_cell.length_a   1.000
_cell.length_b   1.000
_cell.length_c   1.000
_cell.angle_alpha   90.00
_cell.angle_beta   90.00
_cell.angle_gamma   90.00
#
_symmetry.space_group_name_H-M   'P 1'
#
loop_
_entity.id
_entity.type
_entity.pdbx_description
1 polymer ?
#
loop_
_entity_poly.entity_id
_entity_poly.type
_entity_poly.pdbx_seq_one_letter_code
_entity_poly.pdbx_strand_id
1 'polypeptide(L)'
;MTSSEIRLADLVDGSTPVAWYEAVALVHQVGRAVMDQPALGVPGLTGLHLGSDGIVRIEPQATAAPDVVPALADLLKALLPPSSPERLAALADSSLTEVRESALKEFLAALTFFCRPDEVGDLKMLAERASSTRVAAARAAALHALTERARQVPPDEHTAVAKTRKSFNTRPLKLVAAIAMAVAVLAVGAWTLKQPLAASVEPANGDPVAQPTVAQRVQNVVASAAAVVKGSLSAPPPAAEGRGKDITLRPPASSRSRSRLSQRTEATPEVAPTSSEAPSNARPDDTPGQGGTHAPVTEAVVEESRPAGPPFAAADTDVTPPAIVRAQMPEVPTGEPPAGTHGVLELVIDERGMVTTVRLVSPAARHQERMMVSAAKTWRFAPATRDGHPVTYRLRMPVVW
;
A
#
# COMPACT_ATOMS: atom_id res chain seq x y z
N MET A 1 12.31 21.80 14.59
CA MET A 1 11.42 20.62 14.49
C MET A 1 12.33 19.41 14.35
N THR A 2 12.37 18.53 15.34
CA THR A 2 13.17 17.29 15.27
C THR A 2 12.53 16.38 14.24
N SER A 3 13.20 16.13 13.11
CA SER A 3 12.74 15.13 12.13
C SER A 3 12.52 13.81 12.85
N SER A 4 11.37 13.18 12.59
CA SER A 4 11.03 11.88 13.17
C SER A 4 11.88 10.80 12.50
N GLU A 5 13.05 10.52 13.07
CA GLU A 5 13.91 9.44 12.63
C GLU A 5 13.48 8.11 13.27
N ILE A 6 13.56 7.04 12.48
CA ILE A 6 13.14 5.69 12.86
C ILE A 6 14.38 4.84 13.01
N ARG A 7 14.57 4.20 14.17
CA ARG A 7 15.71 3.33 14.37
C ARG A 7 15.47 2.01 13.65
N LEU A 8 16.49 1.46 12.98
CA LEU A 8 16.34 0.17 12.31
C LEU A 8 16.08 -0.98 13.29
N ALA A 9 16.56 -0.88 14.53
CA ALA A 9 16.18 -1.80 15.61
C ALA A 9 14.65 -1.90 15.79
N ASP A 10 13.93 -0.77 15.71
CA ASP A 10 12.46 -0.75 15.85
C ASP A 10 11.77 -1.51 14.70
N LEU A 11 12.41 -1.60 13.53
CA LEU A 11 11.89 -2.36 12.38
C LEU A 11 12.09 -3.87 12.56
N VAL A 12 13.23 -4.30 13.09
CA VAL A 12 13.56 -5.71 13.32
C VAL A 12 12.73 -6.33 14.45
N ASP A 13 12.33 -5.54 15.44
CA ASP A 13 11.45 -5.97 16.54
C ASP A 13 10.02 -6.37 16.06
N GLY A 14 9.76 -6.33 14.75
CA GLY A 14 8.52 -6.77 14.13
C GLY A 14 7.37 -5.78 14.27
N SER A 15 7.66 -4.56 14.75
CA SER A 15 6.65 -3.50 14.89
C SER A 15 6.08 -3.07 13.54
N THR A 16 6.91 -3.11 12.49
CA THR A 16 6.52 -2.72 11.14
C THR A 16 7.01 -3.77 10.15
N PRO A 17 6.12 -4.34 9.31
CA PRO A 17 6.54 -5.30 8.31
C PRO A 17 7.46 -4.62 7.28
N VAL A 18 8.64 -5.22 7.10
CA VAL A 18 9.63 -4.83 6.08
C VAL A 18 9.52 -5.80 4.91
N ALA A 19 9.30 -5.28 3.70
CA ALA A 19 9.34 -6.10 2.50
C ALA A 19 10.79 -6.42 2.11
N TRP A 20 11.03 -7.56 1.47
CA TRP A 20 12.40 -7.99 1.13
C TRP A 20 13.15 -6.96 0.26
N TYR A 21 12.46 -6.24 -0.65
CA TYR A 21 13.10 -5.22 -1.49
C TYR A 21 13.46 -3.95 -0.70
N GLU A 22 12.72 -3.64 0.37
CA GLU A 22 13.03 -2.52 1.26
C GLU A 22 14.25 -2.87 2.14
N ALA A 23 14.34 -4.12 2.60
CA ALA A 23 15.52 -4.63 3.31
C ALA A 23 16.79 -4.52 2.44
N VAL A 24 16.69 -4.91 1.15
CA VAL A 24 17.80 -4.74 0.19
C VAL A 24 18.17 -3.28 0.02
N ALA A 25 17.18 -2.40 -0.18
CA ALA A 25 17.44 -0.96 -0.34
C ALA A 25 18.13 -0.35 0.89
N LEU A 26 17.72 -0.74 2.12
CA LEU A 26 18.37 -0.31 3.36
C LEU A 26 19.85 -0.72 3.38
N VAL A 27 20.13 -2.01 3.16
CA VAL A 27 21.50 -2.55 3.21
C VAL A 27 22.36 -1.96 2.10
N HIS A 28 21.81 -1.80 0.90
CA HIS A 28 22.50 -1.18 -0.22
C HIS A 28 22.88 0.27 0.08
N GLN A 29 21.97 1.07 0.65
CA GLN A 29 22.25 2.46 1.02
C GLN A 29 23.30 2.56 2.13
N VAL A 30 23.24 1.69 3.15
CA VAL A 30 24.28 1.61 4.21
C VAL A 30 25.63 1.24 3.60
N GLY A 31 25.69 0.20 2.78
CA GLY A 31 26.95 -0.23 2.17
C GLY A 31 27.56 0.82 1.24
N ARG A 32 26.75 1.59 0.50
CA ARG A 32 27.23 2.74 -0.27
C ARG A 32 27.79 3.85 0.62
N ALA A 33 27.10 4.19 1.71
CA ALA A 33 27.59 5.20 2.65
C ALA A 33 28.93 4.78 3.31
N VAL A 34 29.10 3.50 3.64
CA VAL A 34 30.37 2.96 4.15
C VAL A 34 31.46 2.93 3.08
N MET A 35 31.11 2.60 1.83
CA MET A 35 32.06 2.66 0.71
C MET A 35 32.54 4.09 0.44
N ASP A 36 31.66 5.09 0.55
CA ASP A 36 31.99 6.50 0.38
C ASP A 36 32.77 7.06 1.59
N GLN A 37 32.49 6.57 2.80
CA GLN A 37 33.14 6.99 4.04
C GLN A 37 33.54 5.78 4.92
N PRO A 38 34.66 5.11 4.61
CA PRO A 38 35.07 3.88 5.30
C PRO A 38 35.26 4.05 6.81
N ALA A 39 35.56 5.26 7.28
CA ALA A 39 35.72 5.59 8.70
C ALA A 39 34.42 5.43 9.52
N LEU A 40 33.25 5.40 8.88
CA LEU A 40 31.98 5.15 9.57
C LEU A 40 31.85 3.70 10.04
N GLY A 41 32.41 2.75 9.29
CA GLY A 41 32.14 1.32 9.46
C GLY A 41 30.65 0.98 9.36
N VAL A 42 30.28 -0.27 9.67
CA VAL A 42 28.87 -0.68 9.75
C VAL A 42 28.46 -0.68 11.22
N PRO A 43 27.62 0.27 11.66
CA PRO A 43 27.09 0.23 13.01
C PRO A 43 26.08 -0.93 13.15
N GLY A 44 25.86 -1.38 14.38
CA GLY A 44 24.73 -2.27 14.66
C GLY A 44 23.37 -1.59 14.37
N LEU A 45 22.29 -2.36 14.45
CA LEU A 45 20.91 -1.91 14.20
C LEU A 45 20.49 -0.64 14.96
N THR A 46 21.11 -0.37 16.12
CA THR A 46 20.82 0.80 16.96
C THR A 46 21.45 2.10 16.46
N GLY A 47 22.54 2.02 15.69
CA GLY A 47 23.23 3.18 15.12
C GLY A 47 22.75 3.55 13.71
N LEU A 48 21.71 2.88 13.20
CA LEU A 48 21.13 3.15 11.89
C LEU A 48 19.76 3.80 12.06
N HIS A 49 19.58 4.95 11.41
CA HIS A 49 18.35 5.74 11.49
C HIS A 49 17.81 5.97 10.08
N LEU A 50 16.55 5.60 9.85
CA LEU A 50 15.82 5.89 8.62
C LEU A 50 15.07 7.22 8.78
N GLY A 51 15.44 8.21 7.97
CA GLY A 51 14.75 9.49 7.91
C GLY A 51 13.42 9.41 7.15
N SER A 52 12.53 10.37 7.40
CA SER A 52 11.26 10.53 6.66
C SER A 52 11.45 10.90 5.18
N ASP A 53 12.67 11.25 4.79
CA ASP A 53 13.12 11.50 3.43
C ASP A 53 13.54 10.21 2.69
N GLY A 54 13.51 9.05 3.36
CA GLY A 54 13.98 7.78 2.77
C GLY A 54 15.51 7.65 2.75
N ILE A 55 16.23 8.47 3.52
CA ILE A 55 17.68 8.41 3.64
C ILE A 55 18.06 7.74 4.95
N VAL A 56 18.91 6.71 4.88
CA VAL A 56 19.52 6.07 6.03
C VAL A 56 20.74 6.88 6.48
N ARG A 57 20.74 7.25 7.75
CA ARG A 57 21.83 7.93 8.44
C ARG A 57 22.55 6.95 9.35
N ILE A 58 23.88 6.98 9.29
CA ILE A 58 24.77 6.18 10.13
C ILE A 58 25.26 7.07 11.27
N GLU A 59 24.92 6.70 12.50
CA GLU A 59 25.44 7.34 13.70
C GLU A 59 26.86 6.83 13.99
N PRO A 60 27.87 7.71 14.10
CA PRO A 60 29.23 7.30 14.40
C PRO A 60 29.29 6.57 15.75
N GLN A 61 29.68 5.30 15.75
CA GLN A 61 29.92 4.54 16.97
C GLN A 61 31.43 4.42 17.25
N ALA A 62 31.78 4.42 18.54
CA ALA A 62 33.18 4.27 18.97
C ALA A 62 33.79 2.91 18.60
N THR A 63 32.95 1.91 18.31
CA THR A 63 33.34 0.53 18.02
C THR A 63 32.71 0.08 16.71
N ALA A 64 33.28 0.52 15.58
CA ALA A 64 32.91 -0.03 14.28
C ALA A 64 33.29 -1.52 14.20
N ALA A 65 32.45 -2.34 13.57
CA ALA A 65 32.79 -3.73 13.29
C ALA A 65 34.05 -3.79 12.40
N PRO A 66 35.01 -4.70 12.68
CA PRO A 66 36.23 -4.81 11.88
C PRO A 66 35.93 -5.28 10.45
N ASP A 67 34.88 -6.10 10.27
CA ASP A 67 34.52 -6.70 8.98
C ASP A 67 33.18 -6.16 8.47
N VAL A 68 33.24 -5.35 7.41
CA VAL A 68 32.09 -4.65 6.82
C VAL A 68 31.09 -5.60 6.14
N VAL A 69 31.58 -6.58 5.36
CA VAL A 69 30.70 -7.45 4.56
C VAL A 69 29.88 -8.41 5.43
N PRO A 70 30.46 -9.14 6.41
CA PRO A 70 29.68 -9.93 7.34
C PRO A 70 28.64 -9.08 8.11
N ALA A 71 28.99 -7.87 8.52
CA ALA A 71 28.07 -6.98 9.21
C ALA A 71 26.88 -6.54 8.33
N LEU A 72 27.10 -6.25 7.04
CA LEU A 72 26.02 -5.95 6.09
C LEU A 72 25.17 -7.19 5.79
N ALA A 73 25.77 -8.37 5.72
CA ALA A 73 25.07 -9.63 5.51
C ALA A 73 24.20 -10.01 6.72
N ASP A 74 24.70 -9.83 7.94
CA ASP A 74 23.92 -9.98 9.17
C ASP A 74 22.76 -8.98 9.23
N LEU A 75 23.00 -7.72 8.86
CA LEU A 75 21.96 -6.70 8.77
C LEU A 75 20.87 -7.11 7.76
N LEU A 76 21.27 -7.60 6.59
CA LEU A 76 20.34 -8.09 5.58
C LEU A 76 19.49 -9.24 6.13
N LYS A 77 20.12 -10.25 6.75
CA LYS A 77 19.42 -11.38 7.36
C LYS A 77 18.41 -10.96 8.42
N ALA A 78 18.79 -10.01 9.28
CA ALA A 78 17.90 -9.51 10.33
C ALA A 78 16.64 -8.81 9.77
N LEU A 79 16.74 -8.24 8.56
CA LEU A 79 15.65 -7.50 7.91
C LEU A 79 14.83 -8.34 6.93
N LEU A 80 15.32 -9.51 6.49
CA LEU A 80 14.65 -10.31 5.47
C LEU A 80 13.40 -11.02 6.03
N PRO A 81 12.22 -10.83 5.41
CA PRO A 81 11.04 -11.60 5.77
C PRO A 81 11.12 -13.04 5.22
N PRO A 82 10.36 -14.01 5.77
CA PRO A 82 10.32 -15.39 5.29
C PRO A 82 9.93 -15.55 3.81
N SER A 83 9.24 -14.55 3.24
CA SER A 83 8.84 -14.51 1.83
C SER A 83 9.95 -14.00 0.89
N SER A 84 11.18 -13.85 1.37
CA SER A 84 12.32 -13.39 0.56
C SER A 84 12.74 -14.42 -0.50
N PRO A 85 13.25 -14.00 -1.68
CA PRO A 85 13.80 -14.91 -2.66
C PRO A 85 14.95 -15.77 -2.11
N GLU A 86 14.94 -17.08 -2.38
CA GLU A 86 15.96 -18.02 -1.89
C GLU A 86 17.39 -17.61 -2.27
N ARG A 87 17.58 -17.08 -3.49
CA ARG A 87 18.89 -16.57 -3.96
C ARG A 87 19.41 -15.40 -3.13
N LEU A 88 18.51 -14.55 -2.62
CA LEU A 88 18.89 -13.40 -1.80
C LEU A 88 19.32 -13.85 -0.40
N ALA A 89 18.60 -14.83 0.18
CA ALA A 89 19.00 -15.44 1.45
C ALA A 89 20.36 -16.16 1.32
N ALA A 90 20.54 -16.94 0.26
CA ALA A 90 21.81 -17.63 -0.02
C ALA A 90 22.98 -16.65 -0.21
N LEU A 91 22.76 -15.49 -0.85
CA LEU A 91 23.76 -14.43 -0.97
C LEU A 91 24.16 -13.88 0.41
N ALA A 92 23.19 -13.67 1.30
CA ALA A 92 23.47 -13.22 2.67
C ALA A 92 24.23 -14.30 3.46
N ASP A 93 23.89 -15.57 3.31
CA ASP A 93 24.58 -16.70 3.95
C ASP A 93 26.05 -16.82 3.49
N SER A 94 26.31 -16.78 2.19
CA SER A 94 27.68 -16.92 1.65
C SER A 94 28.59 -15.77 2.09
N SER A 95 28.03 -14.56 2.17
CA SER A 95 28.78 -13.33 2.49
C SER A 95 29.25 -13.26 3.95
N LEU A 96 28.74 -14.12 4.85
CA LEU A 96 29.24 -14.20 6.22
C LEU A 96 30.62 -14.85 6.35
N THR A 97 31.02 -15.67 5.36
CA THR A 97 32.28 -16.44 5.43
C THR A 97 33.42 -15.78 4.69
N GLU A 98 33.14 -14.73 3.93
CA GLU A 98 34.07 -14.17 2.96
C GLU A 98 34.68 -12.86 3.44
N VAL A 99 35.97 -12.88 3.74
CA VAL A 99 36.73 -11.69 4.16
C VAL A 99 37.77 -11.38 3.07
N ARG A 100 37.38 -10.55 2.09
CA ARG A 100 38.28 -10.01 1.06
C ARG A 100 38.03 -8.51 0.92
N GLU A 101 39.07 -7.72 0.63
CA GLU A 101 38.92 -6.26 0.45
C GLU A 101 38.01 -5.90 -0.74
N SER A 102 37.99 -6.72 -1.80
CA SER A 102 37.06 -6.55 -2.94
C SER A 102 35.63 -7.02 -2.65
N ALA A 103 35.41 -7.72 -1.53
CA ALA A 103 34.13 -8.34 -1.23
C ALA A 103 33.01 -7.32 -1.06
N LEU A 104 33.29 -6.10 -0.56
CA LEU A 104 32.25 -5.08 -0.41
C LEU A 104 31.66 -4.66 -1.76
N LYS A 105 32.52 -4.38 -2.74
CA LYS A 105 32.08 -3.97 -4.08
C LYS A 105 31.33 -5.09 -4.80
N GLU A 106 31.83 -6.33 -4.66
CA GLU A 106 31.19 -7.52 -5.23
C GLU A 106 29.82 -7.78 -4.59
N PHE A 107 29.72 -7.66 -3.26
CA PHE A 107 28.47 -7.79 -2.51
C PHE A 107 27.44 -6.73 -2.92
N LEU A 108 27.82 -5.45 -3.02
CA LEU A 108 26.91 -4.40 -3.47
C LEU A 108 26.48 -4.57 -4.94
N ALA A 109 27.39 -5.02 -5.80
CA ALA A 109 27.06 -5.35 -7.18
C ALA A 109 26.06 -6.51 -7.26
N ALA A 110 26.20 -7.52 -6.41
CA ALA A 110 25.24 -8.62 -6.30
C ALA A 110 23.87 -8.14 -5.79
N LEU A 111 23.85 -7.25 -4.77
CA LEU A 111 22.60 -6.66 -4.28
C LEU A 111 21.87 -5.81 -5.32
N THR A 112 22.61 -5.15 -6.22
CA THR A 112 22.02 -4.33 -7.29
C THR A 112 21.03 -5.11 -8.16
N PHE A 113 21.24 -6.42 -8.34
CA PHE A 113 20.32 -7.29 -9.08
C PHE A 113 18.92 -7.37 -8.43
N PHE A 114 18.86 -7.24 -7.10
CA PHE A 114 17.63 -7.30 -6.32
C PHE A 114 17.02 -5.91 -6.02
N CYS A 115 17.76 -4.83 -6.32
CA CYS A 115 17.29 -3.46 -6.11
C CYS A 115 16.18 -3.08 -7.10
N ARG A 116 15.24 -2.25 -6.64
CA ARG A 116 14.26 -1.59 -7.51
C ARG A 116 14.79 -0.21 -7.94
N PRO A 117 14.39 0.33 -9.10
CA PRO A 117 14.90 1.61 -9.59
C PRO A 117 14.65 2.82 -8.67
N ASP A 118 13.63 2.75 -7.80
CA ASP A 118 13.23 3.83 -6.89
C ASP A 118 13.45 3.45 -5.42
N GLU A 119 14.71 3.16 -5.06
CA GLU A 119 15.10 2.76 -3.69
C GLU A 119 14.66 3.80 -2.66
N VAL A 120 14.88 5.10 -2.93
CA VAL A 120 14.54 6.19 -2.00
C VAL A 120 13.03 6.31 -1.81
N GLY A 121 12.23 6.14 -2.88
CA GLY A 121 10.78 6.10 -2.78
C GLY A 121 10.28 4.94 -1.93
N ASP A 122 10.84 3.73 -2.13
CA ASP A 122 10.52 2.55 -1.33
C ASP A 122 10.88 2.76 0.16
N LEU A 123 12.05 3.30 0.46
CA LEU A 123 12.48 3.60 1.83
C LEU A 123 11.66 4.70 2.50
N LYS A 124 11.24 5.72 1.73
CA LYS A 124 10.33 6.76 2.22
C LYS A 124 8.98 6.18 2.63
N MET A 125 8.40 5.30 1.79
CA MET A 125 7.15 4.61 2.14
C MET A 125 7.31 3.74 3.39
N LEU A 126 8.44 3.04 3.55
CA LEU A 126 8.75 2.29 4.76
C LEU A 126 8.79 3.21 6.00
N ALA A 127 9.44 4.37 5.89
CA ALA A 127 9.51 5.35 6.98
C ALA A 127 8.12 5.89 7.36
N GLU A 128 7.26 6.18 6.38
CA GLU A 128 5.88 6.62 6.61
C GLU A 128 5.03 5.53 7.30
N ARG A 129 5.18 4.26 6.89
CA ARG A 129 4.50 3.14 7.56
C ARG A 129 4.98 2.97 8.99
N ALA A 130 6.30 2.96 9.21
CA ALA A 130 6.87 2.73 10.54
C ALA A 130 6.53 3.87 11.53
N SER A 131 6.55 5.12 11.07
CA SER A 131 6.12 6.26 11.90
C SER A 131 4.63 6.17 12.26
N SER A 132 3.77 5.80 11.30
CA SER A 132 2.34 5.58 11.54
C SER A 132 2.09 4.48 12.57
N THR A 133 2.78 3.35 12.46
CA THR A 133 2.66 2.23 13.41
C THR A 133 3.14 2.62 14.81
N ARG A 134 4.24 3.36 14.91
CA ARG A 134 4.75 3.86 16.20
C ARG A 134 3.77 4.80 16.89
N VAL A 135 3.15 5.72 16.15
CA VAL A 135 2.12 6.62 16.69
C VAL A 135 0.90 5.84 17.16
N ALA A 136 0.46 4.84 16.37
CA ALA A 136 -0.65 3.97 16.75
C ALA A 136 -0.35 3.16 18.03
N ALA A 137 0.86 2.58 18.12
CA ALA A 137 1.32 1.85 19.30
C ALA A 137 1.40 2.74 20.54
N ALA A 138 1.95 3.95 20.40
CA ALA A 138 2.01 4.92 21.50
C ALA A 138 0.61 5.33 21.99
N ARG A 139 -0.34 5.53 21.06
CA ARG A 139 -1.73 5.82 21.39
C ARG A 139 -2.40 4.65 22.10
N ALA A 140 -2.17 3.42 21.66
CA ALA A 140 -2.69 2.21 22.29
C ALA A 140 -2.13 2.04 23.72
N ALA A 141 -0.83 2.25 23.90
CA ALA A 141 -0.18 2.22 25.21
C ALA A 141 -0.74 3.29 26.16
N ALA A 142 -0.99 4.50 25.66
CA ALA A 142 -1.59 5.58 26.45
C ALA A 142 -3.03 5.23 26.89
N LEU A 143 -3.84 4.64 26.01
CA LEU A 143 -5.20 4.17 26.36
C LEU A 143 -5.16 3.04 27.39
N HIS A 144 -4.22 2.11 27.26
CA HIS A 144 -4.02 1.04 28.24
C HIS A 144 -3.63 1.61 29.61
N ALA A 145 -2.69 2.55 29.66
CA ALA A 145 -2.28 3.21 30.91
C ALA A 145 -3.43 3.98 31.59
N LEU A 146 -4.29 4.66 30.82
CA LEU A 146 -5.48 5.32 31.36
C LEU A 146 -6.51 4.32 31.89
N THR A 147 -6.67 3.18 31.21
CA THR A 147 -7.58 2.11 31.64
C THR A 147 -7.11 1.47 32.94
N GLU A 148 -5.81 1.20 33.07
CA GLU A 148 -5.21 0.69 34.31
C GLU A 148 -5.31 1.71 35.45
N ARG A 149 -5.05 2.99 35.17
CA ARG A 149 -5.24 4.06 36.17
C ARG A 149 -6.69 4.17 36.63
N ALA A 150 -7.66 4.02 35.73
CA ALA A 150 -9.08 4.04 36.08
C ALA A 150 -9.50 2.83 36.95
N ARG A 151 -8.87 1.65 36.75
CA ARG A 151 -9.08 0.46 37.59
C ARG A 151 -8.50 0.60 39.00
N GLN A 152 -7.43 1.38 39.15
CA GLN A 152 -6.76 1.58 40.44
C GLN A 152 -7.43 2.63 41.34
N VAL A 153 -8.43 3.36 40.85
CA VAL A 153 -9.19 4.31 41.69
C VAL A 153 -10.00 3.52 42.72
N PRO A 154 -9.71 3.63 44.03
CA PRO A 154 -10.41 2.86 45.05
C PRO A 154 -11.92 3.17 45.05
N PRO A 155 -12.79 2.16 45.15
CA PRO A 155 -14.24 2.37 45.12
C PRO A 155 -14.77 3.21 46.29
N ASP A 156 -14.02 3.32 47.39
CA ASP A 156 -14.51 3.93 48.64
C ASP A 156 -14.52 5.47 48.64
N GLU A 157 -13.82 6.13 47.71
CA GLU A 157 -13.78 7.60 47.65
C GLU A 157 -15.05 8.23 47.02
N HIS A 158 -15.91 7.42 46.39
CA HIS A 158 -17.12 7.91 45.74
C HIS A 158 -18.33 8.11 46.68
N THR A 159 -18.26 7.68 47.95
CA THR A 159 -19.40 7.79 48.88
C THR A 159 -19.41 9.05 49.75
N ALA A 160 -18.30 9.80 49.86
CA ALA A 160 -18.24 10.98 50.73
C ALA A 160 -18.81 12.28 50.11
N VAL A 161 -19.05 12.34 48.79
CA VAL A 161 -19.53 13.56 48.09
C VAL A 161 -21.07 13.58 47.91
N ALA A 162 -21.81 12.65 48.55
CA ALA A 162 -23.26 12.55 48.39
C ALA A 162 -24.08 13.56 49.23
N LYS A 163 -23.49 14.34 50.16
CA LYS A 163 -24.27 15.17 51.10
C LYS A 163 -24.34 16.67 50.83
N THR A 164 -23.76 17.20 49.76
CA THR A 164 -23.90 18.63 49.40
C THR A 164 -24.21 18.87 47.94
N ARG A 165 -25.16 18.11 47.36
CA ARG A 165 -25.84 18.56 46.13
C ARG A 165 -26.87 19.63 46.47
N LYS A 166 -26.38 20.84 46.75
CA LYS A 166 -27.18 22.06 46.60
C LYS A 166 -27.52 22.15 45.11
N SER A 167 -28.81 22.15 44.79
CA SER A 167 -29.37 22.31 43.45
C SER A 167 -28.77 23.53 42.75
N PHE A 168 -27.64 23.36 42.07
CA PHE A 168 -27.09 24.37 41.18
C PHE A 168 -27.80 24.21 39.85
N ASN A 169 -28.69 25.16 39.59
CA ASN A 169 -29.41 25.35 38.35
C ASN A 169 -28.44 25.17 37.16
N THR A 170 -28.60 24.13 36.35
CA THR A 170 -27.64 23.68 35.32
C THR A 170 -27.63 24.53 34.05
N ARG A 171 -28.34 25.66 34.05
CA ARG A 171 -28.44 26.59 32.92
C ARG A 171 -27.14 27.34 32.57
N PRO A 172 -26.28 27.79 33.51
CA PRO A 172 -25.05 28.50 33.14
C PRO A 172 -23.97 27.54 32.64
N LEU A 173 -23.95 26.27 33.05
CA LEU A 173 -22.93 25.30 32.62
C LEU A 173 -23.07 24.93 31.13
N LYS A 174 -24.31 24.85 30.62
CA LYS A 174 -24.57 24.63 29.19
C LYS A 174 -24.11 25.81 28.33
N LEU A 175 -24.22 27.04 28.85
CA LEU A 175 -23.76 28.25 28.16
C LEU A 175 -22.22 28.27 28.06
N VAL A 176 -21.52 27.94 29.15
CA VAL A 176 -20.05 27.91 29.17
C VAL A 176 -19.51 26.82 28.22
N ALA A 177 -20.13 25.64 28.18
CA ALA A 177 -19.75 24.58 27.24
C ALA A 177 -19.96 25.00 25.78
N ALA A 178 -21.06 25.68 25.46
CA ALA A 178 -21.33 26.18 24.12
C ALA A 178 -20.32 27.27 23.69
N ILE A 179 -19.97 28.20 24.59
CA ILE A 179 -18.98 29.24 24.34
C ILE A 179 -17.60 28.63 24.12
N ALA A 180 -17.18 27.68 24.94
CA ALA A 180 -15.89 27.00 24.78
C ALA A 180 -15.78 26.29 23.43
N MET A 181 -16.86 25.65 22.97
CA MET A 181 -16.92 24.98 21.67
C MET A 181 -16.83 25.99 20.51
N ALA A 182 -17.53 27.13 20.60
CA ALA A 182 -17.45 28.19 19.60
C ALA A 182 -16.04 28.80 19.49
N VAL A 183 -15.35 29.02 20.62
CA VAL A 183 -13.97 29.52 20.65
C VAL A 183 -13.01 28.52 20.02
N ALA A 184 -13.18 27.22 20.28
CA ALA A 184 -12.34 26.18 19.66
C ALA A 184 -12.51 26.14 18.13
N VAL A 185 -13.73 26.27 17.61
CA VAL A 185 -14.00 26.32 16.17
C VAL A 185 -13.36 27.56 15.52
N LEU A 186 -13.46 28.72 16.17
CA LEU A 186 -12.83 29.96 15.68
C LEU A 186 -11.30 29.87 15.68
N ALA A 187 -10.70 29.25 16.69
CA ALA A 187 -9.26 29.05 16.76
C ALA A 187 -8.73 28.14 15.63
N VAL A 188 -9.46 27.06 15.32
CA VAL A 188 -9.13 26.18 14.19
C VAL A 188 -9.25 26.92 12.85
N GLY A 189 -10.31 27.71 12.65
CA GLY A 189 -10.47 28.53 11.44
C GLY A 189 -9.38 29.60 11.27
N ALA A 190 -8.97 30.25 12.35
CA ALA A 190 -7.87 31.23 12.31
C ALA A 190 -6.51 30.57 12.01
N TRP A 191 -6.30 29.33 12.48
CA TRP A 191 -5.08 28.58 12.21
C TRP A 191 -4.96 28.15 10.75
N THR A 192 -6.06 27.73 10.11
CA THR A 192 -6.05 27.35 8.69
C THR A 192 -5.81 28.54 7.76
N LEU A 193 -6.25 29.74 8.13
CA LEU A 193 -5.98 31.00 7.40
C LEU A 193 -4.51 31.43 7.45
N LYS A 194 -3.75 31.00 8.46
CA LYS A 194 -2.32 31.36 8.62
C LYS A 194 -1.36 30.42 7.90
N GLN A 195 -1.82 29.31 7.33
CA GLN A 195 -0.91 28.44 6.59
C GLN A 195 -0.50 29.14 5.29
N PRO A 196 0.81 29.33 5.05
CA PRO A 196 1.28 29.94 3.82
C PRO A 196 0.82 29.08 2.66
N LEU A 197 0.12 29.69 1.70
CA LEU A 197 -0.17 29.07 0.41
C LEU A 197 1.17 28.69 -0.21
N ALA A 198 1.51 27.40 -0.15
CA ALA A 198 2.66 26.86 -0.84
C ALA A 198 2.55 27.30 -2.31
N ALA A 199 3.57 28.01 -2.78
CA ALA A 199 3.65 28.52 -4.15
C ALA A 199 3.34 27.36 -5.10
N SER A 200 2.19 27.47 -5.78
CA SER A 200 1.79 26.48 -6.77
C SER A 200 2.80 26.53 -7.91
N VAL A 201 3.45 25.38 -8.11
CA VAL A 201 4.25 25.07 -9.28
C VAL A 201 3.38 25.32 -10.52
N GLU A 202 3.86 26.18 -11.39
CA GLU A 202 3.25 26.58 -12.66
C GLU A 202 3.08 25.35 -13.57
N PRO A 203 1.84 24.93 -13.91
CA PRO A 203 1.65 23.89 -14.90
C PRO A 203 1.78 24.50 -16.31
N ALA A 204 2.81 24.09 -17.04
CA ALA A 204 2.88 24.31 -18.47
C ALA A 204 1.80 23.45 -19.16
N ASN A 205 0.84 24.11 -19.79
CA ASN A 205 -0.23 23.59 -20.67
C ASN A 205 -1.35 22.76 -20.01
N GLY A 206 -2.55 23.37 -19.94
CA GLY A 206 -3.82 22.67 -19.75
C GLY A 206 -4.87 23.57 -19.10
N ASP A 207 -6.10 23.56 -19.64
CA ASP A 207 -7.22 24.44 -19.33
C ASP A 207 -7.45 24.76 -17.83
N PRO A 208 -7.87 26.00 -17.49
CA PRO A 208 -8.06 26.41 -16.10
C PRO A 208 -9.22 25.65 -15.45
N VAL A 209 -8.89 24.65 -14.64
CA VAL A 209 -9.83 24.08 -13.67
C VAL A 209 -10.07 25.12 -12.58
N ALA A 210 -11.27 25.70 -12.55
CA ALA A 210 -11.67 26.68 -11.55
C ALA A 210 -11.53 26.10 -10.14
N GLN A 211 -10.48 26.51 -9.41
CA GLN A 211 -10.34 26.13 -8.01
C GLN A 211 -11.37 26.92 -7.16
N PRO A 212 -12.02 26.26 -6.19
CA PRO A 212 -12.95 26.95 -5.29
C PRO A 212 -12.20 28.03 -4.52
N THR A 213 -12.72 29.26 -4.57
CA THR A 213 -12.13 30.41 -3.88
C THR A 213 -12.05 30.14 -2.38
N VAL A 214 -11.12 30.83 -1.69
CA VAL A 214 -10.95 30.72 -0.22
C VAL A 214 -12.28 30.98 0.49
N ALA A 215 -13.10 31.92 0.00
CA ALA A 215 -14.44 32.19 0.52
C ALA A 215 -15.35 30.95 0.47
N GLN A 216 -15.32 30.20 -0.64
CA GLN A 216 -16.13 29.00 -0.85
C GLN A 216 -15.68 27.84 0.06
N ARG A 217 -14.37 27.70 0.32
CA ARG A 217 -13.84 26.71 1.27
C ARG A 217 -14.27 27.03 2.71
N VAL A 218 -14.20 28.30 3.12
CA VAL A 218 -14.65 28.74 4.45
C VAL A 218 -16.15 28.50 4.61
N GLN A 219 -16.95 28.80 3.59
CA GLN A 219 -18.40 28.61 3.61
C GLN A 219 -18.79 27.13 3.75
N ASN A 220 -18.06 26.22 3.10
CA ASN A 220 -18.27 24.77 3.24
C ASN A 220 -17.93 24.24 4.65
N VAL A 221 -16.88 24.77 5.29
CA VAL A 221 -16.52 24.39 6.67
C VAL A 221 -17.57 24.91 7.67
N VAL A 222 -18.02 26.16 7.51
CA VAL A 222 -19.07 26.76 8.36
C VAL A 222 -20.40 26.01 8.20
N ALA A 223 -20.79 25.66 6.98
CA ALA A 223 -22.00 24.88 6.72
C ALA A 223 -21.94 23.48 7.36
N SER A 224 -20.78 22.82 7.29
CA SER A 224 -20.57 21.51 7.90
C SER A 224 -20.64 21.56 9.43
N ALA A 225 -20.05 22.59 10.05
CA ALA A 225 -20.12 22.77 11.49
C ALA A 225 -21.55 23.09 11.98
N ALA A 226 -22.30 23.90 11.22
CA ALA A 226 -23.69 24.22 11.54
C ALA A 226 -24.61 22.98 11.48
N ALA A 227 -24.36 22.06 10.53
CA ALA A 227 -25.11 20.82 10.41
C ALA A 227 -24.90 19.88 11.62
N VAL A 228 -23.67 19.76 12.11
CA VAL A 228 -23.34 18.93 13.29
C VAL A 228 -23.99 19.46 14.57
N VAL A 229 -23.96 20.78 14.77
CA VAL A 229 -24.60 21.40 15.95
C VAL A 229 -26.12 21.22 15.90
N LYS A 230 -26.75 21.43 14.73
CA LYS A 230 -28.19 21.24 14.55
C LYS A 230 -28.62 19.77 14.75
N GLY A 231 -27.79 18.80 14.37
CA GLY A 231 -28.02 17.38 14.64
C GLY A 231 -27.99 17.03 16.13
N SER A 232 -27.07 17.64 16.89
CA SER A 232 -26.92 17.37 18.34
C SER A 232 -28.06 17.92 19.20
N LEU A 233 -28.75 18.98 18.75
CA LEU A 233 -29.84 19.63 19.48
C LEU A 233 -31.22 19.02 19.21
N SER A 234 -31.37 18.20 18.16
CA SER A 234 -32.65 17.58 17.76
C SER A 234 -32.80 16.11 18.14
N ALA A 235 -31.81 15.48 18.79
CA ALA A 235 -31.95 14.09 19.24
C ALA A 235 -32.85 14.02 20.49
N PRO A 236 -34.04 13.38 20.44
CA PRO A 236 -34.82 13.13 21.64
C PRO A 236 -34.05 12.17 22.57
N PRO A 237 -34.15 12.34 23.90
CA PRO A 237 -33.48 11.45 24.84
C PRO A 237 -33.99 10.00 24.66
N PRO A 238 -33.11 8.99 24.70
CA PRO A 238 -33.53 7.60 24.60
C PRO A 238 -34.44 7.25 25.78
N ALA A 239 -35.62 6.69 25.46
CA ALA A 239 -36.57 6.19 26.44
C ALA A 239 -35.92 5.07 27.27
N ALA A 240 -36.03 5.19 28.59
CA ALA A 240 -35.56 4.18 29.52
C ALA A 240 -36.49 2.95 29.46
N GLU A 241 -36.09 1.92 28.71
CA GLU A 241 -36.77 0.63 28.71
C GLU A 241 -36.26 -0.27 29.86
N GLY A 242 -37.16 -0.49 30.81
CA GLY A 242 -37.49 -1.78 31.41
C GLY A 242 -36.39 -2.83 31.55
N ARG A 243 -35.76 -2.84 32.72
CA ARG A 243 -35.02 -3.98 33.27
C ARG A 243 -36.00 -5.13 33.58
N GLY A 244 -35.89 -6.27 32.89
CA GLY A 244 -36.73 -7.43 33.14
C GLY A 244 -36.15 -8.77 32.68
N LYS A 245 -35.67 -9.51 33.68
CA LYS A 245 -35.67 -10.99 33.83
C LYS A 245 -34.62 -11.86 33.11
N ASP A 246 -33.91 -12.58 33.98
CA ASP A 246 -33.48 -13.99 33.92
C ASP A 246 -32.76 -14.49 32.66
N ILE A 247 -31.43 -14.52 32.76
CA ILE A 247 -30.60 -15.43 31.97
C ILE A 247 -29.87 -16.36 32.94
N THR A 248 -30.39 -17.59 33.04
CA THR A 248 -29.77 -18.71 33.74
C THR A 248 -28.50 -19.13 32.99
N LEU A 249 -27.35 -18.96 33.63
CA LEU A 249 -26.03 -19.37 33.13
C LEU A 249 -25.94 -20.90 33.05
N ARG A 250 -25.66 -21.42 31.85
CA ARG A 250 -25.27 -22.81 31.60
C ARG A 250 -23.75 -22.88 31.42
N PRO A 251 -23.02 -23.76 32.12
CA PRO A 251 -21.57 -23.86 32.01
C PRO A 251 -21.14 -24.66 30.76
N PRO A 252 -20.06 -24.28 30.05
CA PRO A 252 -19.49 -25.11 29.00
C PRO A 252 -18.59 -26.21 29.56
N ALA A 253 -18.79 -27.41 29.02
CA ALA A 253 -18.03 -28.62 29.31
C ALA A 253 -16.59 -28.54 28.76
N SER A 254 -15.66 -29.08 29.54
CA SER A 254 -14.25 -29.26 29.23
C SER A 254 -14.02 -30.29 28.12
N SER A 255 -13.42 -29.88 27.01
CA SER A 255 -12.84 -30.81 26.02
C SER A 255 -11.32 -30.93 26.24
N ARG A 256 -10.93 -32.05 26.85
CA ARG A 256 -9.55 -32.56 26.88
C ARG A 256 -9.16 -33.04 25.48
N SER A 257 -8.21 -32.38 24.83
CA SER A 257 -7.48 -32.98 23.69
C SER A 257 -6.14 -33.49 24.16
N ARG A 258 -6.04 -34.82 24.17
CA ARG A 258 -4.83 -35.59 24.50
C ARG A 258 -3.83 -35.52 23.35
N SER A 259 -2.58 -35.43 23.76
CA SER A 259 -1.36 -35.77 23.04
C SER A 259 -1.49 -37.06 22.22
N ARG A 260 -1.03 -37.03 20.97
CA ARG A 260 -0.48 -38.22 20.30
C ARG A 260 0.85 -37.88 19.65
N LEU A 261 1.88 -38.25 20.40
CA LEU A 261 3.21 -38.63 19.95
C LEU A 261 3.06 -39.69 18.84
N SER A 262 3.72 -39.49 17.70
CA SER A 262 4.16 -40.59 16.85
C SER A 262 5.53 -40.25 16.31
N GLN A 263 6.52 -40.82 16.99
CA GLN A 263 7.82 -41.16 16.46
C GLN A 263 7.63 -42.06 15.23
N ARG A 264 8.31 -41.77 14.12
CA ARG A 264 8.62 -42.81 13.14
C ARG A 264 10.04 -42.62 12.60
N THR A 265 10.82 -43.60 12.98
CA THR A 265 12.20 -43.97 12.66
C THR A 265 12.40 -44.19 11.16
N GLU A 266 13.58 -43.77 10.68
CA GLU A 266 14.46 -44.39 9.67
C GLU A 266 13.87 -45.30 8.58
N ALA A 267 14.21 -44.98 7.33
CA ALA A 267 14.84 -45.92 6.40
C ALA A 267 15.43 -45.17 5.19
N THR A 268 16.76 -45.24 5.08
CA THR A 268 17.57 -44.97 3.87
C THR A 268 17.22 -45.96 2.76
N PRO A 269 17.24 -45.51 1.49
CA PRO A 269 17.94 -46.31 0.49
C PRO A 269 18.93 -45.49 -0.35
N GLU A 270 20.14 -46.02 -0.35
CA GLU A 270 21.25 -45.82 -1.28
C GLU A 270 20.84 -46.29 -2.68
N VAL A 271 20.92 -45.41 -3.68
CA VAL A 271 20.87 -45.78 -5.10
C VAL A 271 21.94 -44.98 -5.86
N ALA A 272 22.76 -45.75 -6.58
CA ALA A 272 23.92 -45.36 -7.37
C ALA A 272 23.61 -44.43 -8.56
N PRO A 273 24.63 -43.74 -9.11
CA PRO A 273 24.46 -42.82 -10.25
C PRO A 273 24.39 -43.59 -11.57
N THR A 274 23.39 -43.28 -12.40
CA THR A 274 23.34 -43.71 -13.80
C THR A 274 23.65 -42.50 -14.69
N SER A 275 24.78 -42.59 -15.39
CA SER A 275 25.14 -41.74 -16.52
C SER A 275 24.12 -41.91 -17.66
N SER A 276 23.58 -40.81 -18.17
CA SER A 276 22.88 -40.74 -19.46
C SER A 276 23.01 -39.29 -19.95
N GLU A 277 24.04 -39.00 -20.73
CA GLU A 277 24.04 -39.05 -22.20
C GLU A 277 23.31 -37.83 -22.80
N ALA A 278 24.14 -36.88 -23.26
CA ALA A 278 23.72 -35.64 -23.89
C ALA A 278 23.24 -35.89 -25.32
N PRO A 279 22.12 -35.32 -25.77
CA PRO A 279 21.80 -35.30 -27.19
C PRO A 279 22.59 -34.18 -27.88
N SER A 280 23.58 -34.61 -28.66
CA SER A 280 24.20 -33.86 -29.75
C SER A 280 23.16 -33.63 -30.86
N ASN A 281 22.61 -32.41 -30.94
CA ASN A 281 21.78 -32.01 -32.07
C ASN A 281 22.68 -31.47 -33.18
N ALA A 282 22.93 -32.34 -34.14
CA ALA A 282 23.52 -32.03 -35.43
C ALA A 282 22.63 -31.06 -36.22
N ARG A 283 23.24 -29.98 -36.73
CA ARG A 283 22.72 -29.17 -37.83
C ARG A 283 22.78 -29.96 -39.14
N PRO A 284 21.74 -29.90 -39.97
CA PRO A 284 21.87 -29.98 -41.42
C PRO A 284 21.81 -28.55 -41.99
N ASP A 285 22.92 -28.17 -42.62
CA ASP A 285 22.96 -27.17 -43.69
C ASP A 285 22.39 -27.80 -44.98
N ASP A 286 22.13 -26.95 -45.98
CA ASP A 286 21.66 -27.23 -47.37
C ASP A 286 20.12 -27.30 -47.57
N THR A 287 19.49 -26.65 -48.57
CA THR A 287 19.93 -25.88 -49.75
C THR A 287 18.66 -25.23 -50.39
N PRO A 288 18.77 -24.27 -51.33
CA PRO A 288 17.73 -23.31 -51.69
C PRO A 288 16.86 -23.77 -52.88
N GLY A 289 15.64 -23.21 -52.95
CA GLY A 289 14.89 -23.12 -54.20
C GLY A 289 13.41 -23.40 -54.03
N GLN A 290 12.59 -22.35 -54.10
CA GLN A 290 11.33 -22.38 -54.85
C GLN A 290 10.81 -20.95 -55.01
N GLY A 291 10.97 -20.43 -56.23
CA GLY A 291 10.22 -19.29 -56.73
C GLY A 291 8.75 -19.68 -56.82
N GLY A 292 7.96 -19.23 -55.83
CA GLY A 292 6.52 -19.20 -55.91
C GLY A 292 6.09 -17.90 -56.56
N THR A 293 5.57 -17.99 -57.78
CA THR A 293 4.84 -16.93 -58.49
C THR A 293 3.76 -16.36 -57.57
N HIS A 294 3.99 -15.16 -57.03
CA HIS A 294 2.96 -14.38 -56.36
C HIS A 294 1.91 -13.97 -57.41
N ALA A 295 0.75 -14.60 -57.36
CA ALA A 295 -0.46 -14.06 -57.97
C ALA A 295 -0.74 -12.66 -57.38
N PRO A 296 -1.23 -11.70 -58.18
CA PRO A 296 -1.55 -10.37 -57.70
C PRO A 296 -2.64 -10.49 -56.62
N VAL A 297 -2.24 -10.22 -55.38
CA VAL A 297 -3.16 -10.03 -54.27
C VAL A 297 -4.01 -8.82 -54.64
N THR A 298 -5.26 -9.07 -55.02
CA THR A 298 -6.28 -8.05 -55.17
C THR A 298 -6.32 -7.26 -53.87
N GLU A 299 -5.81 -6.04 -53.94
CA GLU A 299 -5.77 -5.04 -52.89
C GLU A 299 -7.21 -4.79 -52.46
N ALA A 300 -7.61 -5.48 -51.38
CA ALA A 300 -8.88 -5.23 -50.72
C ALA A 300 -8.84 -3.79 -50.23
N VAL A 301 -9.61 -2.95 -50.92
CA VAL A 301 -9.85 -1.54 -50.60
C VAL A 301 -10.04 -1.43 -49.09
N VAL A 302 -9.00 -0.94 -48.41
CA VAL A 302 -9.07 -0.51 -47.02
C VAL A 302 -10.00 0.68 -47.04
N GLU A 303 -11.28 0.44 -46.79
CA GLU A 303 -12.29 1.47 -46.71
C GLU A 303 -11.90 2.39 -45.56
N GLU A 304 -11.28 3.50 -45.96
CA GLU A 304 -10.65 4.50 -45.12
C GLU A 304 -11.74 5.03 -44.18
N SER A 305 -11.63 4.61 -42.92
CA SER A 305 -12.64 4.81 -41.90
C SER A 305 -12.88 6.31 -41.76
N ARG A 306 -14.07 6.78 -42.17
CA ARG A 306 -14.52 8.15 -41.91
C ARG A 306 -14.30 8.45 -40.42
N PRO A 307 -13.83 9.67 -40.07
CA PRO A 307 -13.64 10.04 -38.68
C PRO A 307 -15.00 9.96 -37.96
N ALA A 308 -15.17 8.90 -37.16
CA ALA A 308 -16.33 8.72 -36.33
C ALA A 308 -16.42 9.91 -35.37
N GLY A 309 -17.64 10.42 -35.15
CA GLY A 309 -17.89 11.46 -34.16
C GLY A 309 -17.42 11.07 -32.76
N PRO A 310 -17.53 11.97 -31.76
CA PRO A 310 -17.17 11.65 -30.39
C PRO A 310 -17.90 10.38 -29.91
N PRO A 311 -17.23 9.49 -29.16
CA PRO A 311 -17.84 8.23 -28.72
C PRO A 311 -18.99 8.50 -27.75
N PHE A 312 -20.07 7.74 -27.89
CA PHE A 312 -21.21 7.78 -26.97
C PHE A 312 -20.80 7.35 -25.56
N ALA A 313 -21.55 7.72 -24.54
CA ALA A 313 -21.26 7.41 -23.14
C ALA A 313 -22.55 7.11 -22.36
N ALA A 314 -22.41 6.78 -21.08
CA ALA A 314 -23.54 6.42 -20.21
C ALA A 314 -24.60 7.53 -20.02
N ALA A 315 -24.32 8.76 -20.43
CA ALA A 315 -25.28 9.86 -20.41
C ALA A 315 -26.24 9.84 -21.62
N ASP A 316 -25.90 9.11 -22.68
CA ASP A 316 -26.68 9.02 -23.92
C ASP A 316 -27.76 7.93 -23.77
N THR A 317 -28.96 8.34 -23.39
CA THR A 317 -30.06 7.43 -23.02
C THR A 317 -30.68 6.68 -24.20
N ASP A 318 -30.39 7.09 -25.43
CA ASP A 318 -30.84 6.48 -26.69
C ASP A 318 -29.88 5.40 -27.20
N VAL A 319 -28.79 5.12 -26.46
CA VAL A 319 -27.80 4.11 -26.81
C VAL A 319 -27.91 2.92 -25.86
N THR A 320 -28.05 1.73 -26.43
CA THR A 320 -27.91 0.47 -25.67
C THR A 320 -26.43 0.25 -25.39
N PRO A 321 -25.99 0.17 -24.11
CA PRO A 321 -24.58 0.06 -23.76
C PRO A 321 -23.98 -1.28 -24.20
N PRO A 322 -22.64 -1.34 -24.36
CA PRO A 322 -21.96 -2.56 -24.76
C PRO A 322 -22.00 -3.60 -23.63
N ALA A 323 -22.17 -4.87 -23.99
CA ALA A 323 -22.20 -5.99 -23.03
C ALA A 323 -20.91 -6.81 -23.13
N ILE A 324 -20.31 -7.20 -22.01
CA ILE A 324 -19.06 -7.96 -22.03
C ILE A 324 -19.29 -9.39 -22.54
N VAL A 325 -18.54 -9.80 -23.57
CA VAL A 325 -18.64 -11.15 -24.18
C VAL A 325 -17.49 -12.02 -23.70
N ARG A 326 -16.27 -11.47 -23.68
CA ARG A 326 -15.08 -12.18 -23.20
C ARG A 326 -14.14 -11.23 -22.47
N ALA A 327 -13.95 -11.50 -21.18
CA ALA A 327 -12.97 -10.84 -20.34
C ALA A 327 -11.91 -11.87 -19.92
N GLN A 328 -10.66 -11.66 -20.32
CA GLN A 328 -9.56 -12.42 -19.76
C GLN A 328 -8.90 -11.55 -18.70
N MET A 329 -9.09 -11.96 -17.45
CA MET A 329 -8.41 -11.31 -16.32
C MET A 329 -6.98 -11.84 -16.25
N PRO A 330 -5.97 -10.98 -16.03
CA PRO A 330 -4.63 -11.47 -15.77
C PRO A 330 -4.65 -12.28 -14.47
N GLU A 331 -3.87 -13.37 -14.42
CA GLU A 331 -3.67 -14.12 -13.18
C GLU A 331 -2.98 -13.20 -12.16
N VAL A 332 -3.68 -12.91 -11.06
CA VAL A 332 -3.11 -12.16 -9.95
C VAL A 332 -2.26 -13.15 -9.14
N PRO A 333 -0.96 -12.86 -8.91
CA PRO A 333 -0.15 -13.70 -8.04
C PRO A 333 -0.85 -13.84 -6.69
N THR A 334 -0.92 -15.06 -6.16
CA THR A 334 -1.56 -15.37 -4.88
C THR A 334 -0.92 -14.57 -3.75
N GLY A 335 -1.55 -13.45 -3.41
CA GLY A 335 -1.24 -12.58 -2.30
C GLY A 335 -2.49 -11.74 -2.05
N GLU A 336 -2.93 -11.66 -0.81
CA GLU A 336 -4.19 -10.99 -0.45
C GLU A 336 -4.11 -9.52 -0.89
N PRO A 337 -4.90 -9.08 -1.90
CA PRO A 337 -4.89 -7.69 -2.31
C PRO A 337 -5.34 -6.85 -1.10
N PRO A 338 -4.69 -5.70 -0.81
CA PRO A 338 -5.11 -4.84 0.29
C PRO A 338 -6.58 -4.48 0.11
N ALA A 339 -7.42 -4.92 1.05
CA ALA A 339 -8.86 -4.74 0.99
C ALA A 339 -9.21 -3.27 0.73
N GLY A 340 -9.99 -3.02 -0.33
CA GLY A 340 -10.58 -1.71 -0.61
C GLY A 340 -9.85 -0.82 -1.63
N THR A 341 -8.86 -1.33 -2.38
CA THR A 341 -8.35 -0.57 -3.52
C THR A 341 -9.26 -0.80 -4.74
N HIS A 342 -9.97 0.23 -5.18
CA HIS A 342 -10.80 0.19 -6.39
C HIS A 342 -10.17 1.08 -7.47
N GLY A 343 -9.84 0.49 -8.62
CA GLY A 343 -9.45 1.25 -9.81
C GLY A 343 -10.67 1.58 -10.67
N VAL A 344 -10.56 2.58 -11.55
CA VAL A 344 -11.57 2.82 -12.59
C VAL A 344 -10.90 2.78 -13.96
N LEU A 345 -11.36 1.86 -14.82
CA LEU A 345 -10.95 1.78 -16.21
C LEU A 345 -11.94 2.56 -17.08
N GLU A 346 -11.40 3.34 -18.01
CA GLU A 346 -12.11 3.95 -19.12
C GLU A 346 -11.70 3.24 -20.41
N LEU A 347 -12.70 2.69 -21.10
CA LEU A 347 -12.55 1.91 -22.33
C LEU A 347 -13.27 2.63 -23.45
N VAL A 348 -12.68 2.66 -24.65
CA VAL A 348 -13.39 3.01 -25.89
C VAL A 348 -13.56 1.73 -26.69
N ILE A 349 -14.81 1.39 -26.98
CA ILE A 349 -15.24 0.19 -27.67
C ILE A 349 -15.79 0.61 -29.03
N ASP A 350 -15.28 0.01 -30.10
CA ASP A 350 -15.74 0.31 -31.46
C ASP A 350 -17.05 -0.39 -31.83
N GLU A 351 -17.52 -0.12 -33.04
CA GLU A 351 -18.73 -0.70 -33.65
C GLU A 351 -18.68 -2.22 -33.81
N ARG A 352 -17.49 -2.83 -33.72
CA ARG A 352 -17.29 -4.28 -33.78
C ARG A 352 -17.20 -4.91 -32.38
N GLY A 353 -17.32 -4.11 -31.32
CA GLY A 353 -17.20 -4.57 -29.94
C GLY A 353 -15.75 -4.79 -29.49
N MET A 354 -14.78 -4.19 -30.20
CA MET A 354 -13.36 -4.29 -29.90
C MET A 354 -12.91 -3.08 -29.09
N VAL A 355 -12.05 -3.31 -28.10
CA VAL A 355 -11.48 -2.23 -27.30
C VAL A 355 -10.36 -1.55 -28.09
N THR A 356 -10.53 -0.28 -28.45
CA THR A 356 -9.54 0.51 -29.21
C THR A 356 -8.64 1.33 -28.28
N THR A 357 -9.20 1.86 -27.19
CA THR A 357 -8.48 2.67 -26.21
C THR A 357 -8.77 2.18 -24.80
N VAL A 358 -7.73 2.12 -23.96
CA VAL A 358 -7.83 1.81 -22.53
C VAL A 358 -7.07 2.86 -21.75
N ARG A 359 -7.72 3.44 -20.75
CA ARG A 359 -7.10 4.39 -19.83
C ARG A 359 -7.48 4.03 -18.39
N LEU A 360 -6.50 4.08 -17.49
CA LEU A 360 -6.77 4.05 -16.06
C LEU A 360 -7.06 5.48 -15.59
N VAL A 361 -8.23 5.69 -15.00
CA VAL A 361 -8.65 7.01 -14.47
C VAL A 361 -8.12 7.21 -13.05
N SER A 362 -7.95 6.13 -12.29
CA SER A 362 -7.29 6.15 -10.98
C SER A 362 -5.76 6.29 -11.13
N PRO A 363 -5.05 6.85 -10.13
CA PRO A 363 -3.59 6.92 -10.14
C PRO A 363 -2.99 5.53 -10.32
N ALA A 364 -2.16 5.35 -11.35
CA ALA A 364 -1.48 4.09 -11.62
C ALA A 364 -0.31 3.87 -10.63
N ALA A 365 -0.61 3.48 -9.40
CA ALA A 365 0.39 3.27 -8.36
C ALA A 365 1.01 1.87 -8.41
N ARG A 366 0.41 0.90 -9.11
CA ARG A 366 0.74 -0.52 -8.96
C ARG A 366 1.02 -1.24 -10.28
N HIS A 367 1.91 -2.23 -10.23
CA HIS A 367 2.25 -3.06 -11.39
C HIS A 367 1.03 -3.83 -11.92
N GLN A 368 0.14 -4.27 -11.03
CA GLN A 368 -1.11 -4.96 -11.34
C GLN A 368 -2.03 -4.14 -12.26
N GLU A 369 -2.08 -2.81 -12.05
CA GLU A 369 -2.91 -1.92 -12.85
C GLU A 369 -2.42 -1.84 -14.30
N ARG A 370 -1.10 -1.86 -14.51
CA ARG A 370 -0.52 -1.91 -15.86
C ARG A 370 -0.83 -3.23 -16.55
N MET A 371 -0.76 -4.35 -15.83
CA MET A 371 -1.15 -5.66 -16.39
C MET A 371 -2.63 -5.67 -16.80
N MET A 372 -3.49 -5.07 -15.97
CA MET A 372 -4.92 -4.97 -16.26
C MET A 372 -5.22 -4.08 -17.46
N VAL A 373 -4.56 -2.92 -17.57
CA VAL A 373 -4.68 -2.07 -18.76
C VAL A 373 -4.28 -2.85 -20.02
N SER A 374 -3.24 -3.68 -19.93
CA SER A 374 -2.82 -4.56 -21.04
C SER A 374 -3.85 -5.64 -21.35
N ALA A 375 -4.40 -6.30 -20.33
CA ALA A 375 -5.39 -7.35 -20.49
C ALA A 375 -6.72 -6.81 -21.03
N ALA A 376 -7.15 -5.62 -20.60
CA ALA A 376 -8.38 -4.99 -21.05
C ALA A 376 -8.38 -4.68 -22.56
N LYS A 377 -7.22 -4.50 -23.19
CA LYS A 377 -7.11 -4.34 -24.65
C LYS A 377 -7.53 -5.59 -25.43
N THR A 378 -7.48 -6.78 -24.82
CA THR A 378 -7.86 -8.03 -25.49
C THR A 378 -9.32 -8.40 -25.27
N TRP A 379 -10.05 -7.62 -24.46
CA TRP A 379 -11.45 -7.88 -24.17
C TRP A 379 -12.33 -7.72 -25.41
N ARG A 380 -13.46 -8.43 -25.38
CA ARG A 380 -14.48 -8.42 -26.42
C ARG A 380 -15.83 -8.09 -25.81
N PHE A 381 -16.56 -7.22 -26.48
CA PHE A 381 -17.90 -6.79 -26.12
C PHE A 381 -18.87 -7.08 -27.27
N ALA A 382 -20.15 -7.21 -26.94
CA ALA A 382 -21.21 -6.95 -27.89
C ALA A 382 -21.25 -5.43 -28.11
N PRO A 383 -21.27 -4.95 -29.37
CA PRO A 383 -21.19 -3.52 -29.64
C PRO A 383 -22.37 -2.78 -29.04
N ALA A 384 -22.14 -1.52 -28.66
CA ALA A 384 -23.22 -0.63 -28.31
C ALA A 384 -24.07 -0.36 -29.56
N THR A 385 -25.38 -0.22 -29.39
CA THR A 385 -26.28 0.06 -30.52
C THR A 385 -27.15 1.28 -30.27
N ARG A 386 -27.33 2.10 -31.30
CA ARG A 386 -28.27 3.22 -31.34
C ARG A 386 -29.23 2.97 -32.49
N ASP A 387 -30.53 2.91 -32.22
CA ASP A 387 -31.54 2.59 -33.22
C ASP A 387 -31.21 1.31 -34.01
N GLY A 388 -30.65 0.31 -33.33
CA GLY A 388 -30.22 -0.98 -33.93
C GLY A 388 -28.90 -0.95 -34.70
N HIS A 389 -28.26 0.21 -34.85
CA HIS A 389 -26.99 0.35 -35.56
C HIS A 389 -25.81 0.35 -34.57
N PRO A 390 -24.74 -0.42 -34.81
CA PRO A 390 -23.55 -0.39 -33.96
C PRO A 390 -22.90 0.99 -33.92
N VAL A 391 -22.47 1.44 -32.74
CA VAL A 391 -21.82 2.73 -32.54
C VAL A 391 -20.61 2.62 -31.61
N THR A 392 -19.65 3.54 -31.75
CA THR A 392 -18.50 3.62 -30.84
C THR A 392 -18.94 4.15 -29.47
N TYR A 393 -18.49 3.50 -28.39
CA TYR A 393 -18.95 3.78 -27.03
C TYR A 393 -17.79 3.85 -26.02
N ARG A 394 -17.85 4.82 -25.11
CA ARG A 394 -16.93 5.03 -24.00
C ARG A 394 -17.54 4.49 -22.70
N LEU A 395 -16.97 3.40 -22.20
CA LEU A 395 -17.39 2.71 -20.99
C LEU A 395 -16.45 3.04 -19.83
N ARG A 396 -17.02 3.41 -18.67
CA ARG A 396 -16.27 3.50 -17.40
C ARG A 396 -16.70 2.37 -16.49
N MET A 397 -15.75 1.59 -16.00
CA MET A 397 -16.04 0.48 -15.09
C MET A 397 -15.10 0.44 -13.88
N PRO A 398 -15.63 0.22 -12.67
CA PRO A 398 -14.80 -0.05 -11.51
C PRO A 398 -14.17 -1.44 -11.65
N VAL A 399 -12.90 -1.54 -11.29
CA VAL A 399 -12.17 -2.80 -11.17
C VAL A 399 -11.78 -3.03 -9.72
N VAL A 400 -12.04 -4.25 -9.25
CA VAL A 400 -11.65 -4.74 -7.93
C VAL A 400 -10.49 -5.72 -8.16
N TRP A 401 -9.41 -5.56 -7.39
CA TRP A 401 -8.19 -6.36 -7.49
C TRP A 401 -8.21 -7.54 -6.55
#